data_AF-A0AA41NHC9-F1
#
_entry.id   AF-A0AA41NHC9-F1
#
_cell.length_a   1.000
_cell.length_b   1.000
_cell.length_c   1.000
_cell.angle_alpha   90.00
_cell.angle_beta   90.00
_cell.angle_gamma   90.00
#
_symmetry.space_group_name_H-M   'P 1'
#
loop_
_entity.id
_entity.type
_entity.pdbx_description
1 polymer ?
#
loop_
_entity_poly.entity_id
_entity_poly.type
_entity_poly.pdbx_seq_one_letter_code
_entity_poly.pdbx_strand_id
1 'polypeptide(L)'
;MAALASKCVGKWGAAAQGVDVVSWRSWRQGVVDQAGVLEFGCVWCGWGILEAGCSRSGVPVIGRSQLVWGSWQQGGVSLYIGANILNKEERFQENLFKERIAKAEAKVWSQANELQKQAVEKILEDVNARHKFEIQVLEEKHQKDLQDMAAKTKTEMFRNMKNEMKRENLAAEQRMVHRIQRIMMECHREKMEAVEKAREEERRISQEAIQAQKSKAMEELLNAGVSIMKDQKMNMSQLIKEKEHEMNIYYGIAQKQKQEEAQEVLQEAEKTHQATLGNVMDKLVNTQGELLSIAKQLGIMTNWKDFLEEELQETRAAFQKYINYTFPQLSPGHADFIMPERKKTPSNLVVKDDEATLE
;
A
#
# COMPACT_ATOMS: atom_id res chain seq x y z
N MET A 1 -1.68 -3.97 46.80
CA MET A 1 -3.08 -3.61 46.54
C MET A 1 -3.24 -3.62 45.02
N ALA A 2 -3.73 -4.67 44.34
CA ALA A 2 -4.95 -5.45 44.56
C ALA A 2 -6.18 -4.56 44.80
N ALA A 3 -7.28 -4.66 44.04
CA ALA A 3 -7.58 -5.40 42.81
C ALA A 3 -8.90 -4.84 42.21
N LEU A 4 -9.41 -5.44 41.12
CA LEU A 4 -10.77 -5.25 40.56
C LEU A 4 -11.00 -3.92 39.80
N ALA A 5 -11.81 -3.85 38.73
CA ALA A 5 -12.64 -4.88 38.09
C ALA A 5 -12.60 -4.80 36.56
N SER A 6 -12.69 -5.96 35.91
CA SER A 6 -13.03 -6.12 34.48
C SER A 6 -13.99 -7.29 34.33
N LYS A 7 -14.82 -7.25 33.28
CA LYS A 7 -15.89 -8.19 32.88
C LYS A 7 -17.21 -8.15 33.66
N CYS A 8 -18.27 -7.78 32.93
CA CYS A 8 -19.42 -8.68 32.69
C CYS A 8 -19.92 -8.43 31.25
N VAL A 9 -19.76 -9.41 30.36
CA VAL A 9 -20.82 -10.31 29.84
C VAL A 9 -21.51 -9.73 28.59
N GLY A 10 -21.34 -10.43 27.47
CA GLY A 10 -22.09 -10.21 26.23
C GLY A 10 -23.10 -11.33 25.97
N LYS A 11 -23.68 -11.32 24.76
CA LYS A 11 -24.77 -12.17 24.24
C LYS A 11 -26.15 -11.92 24.86
N TRP A 12 -26.97 -11.17 24.14
CA TRP A 12 -28.27 -11.69 23.68
C TRP A 12 -28.39 -11.44 22.19
N GLY A 13 -28.85 -12.46 21.44
CA GLY A 13 -29.06 -12.38 20.02
C GLY A 13 -29.89 -13.56 19.56
N ALA A 14 -31.20 -13.35 19.38
CA ALA A 14 -32.09 -14.20 18.61
C ALA A 14 -33.39 -13.43 18.27
N ALA A 15 -33.76 -13.54 16.99
CA ALA A 15 -35.01 -13.17 16.32
C ALA A 15 -36.27 -12.82 17.15
N ALA A 16 -36.97 -11.77 16.71
CA ALA A 16 -38.37 -11.89 16.27
C ALA A 16 -38.84 -10.68 15.43
N GLN A 17 -39.43 -10.99 14.26
CA GLN A 17 -40.63 -10.37 13.69
C GLN A 17 -40.66 -8.84 13.49
N GLY A 18 -40.52 -8.43 12.23
CA GLY A 18 -41.13 -7.19 11.75
C GLY A 18 -42.64 -7.40 11.54
N VAL A 19 -43.45 -6.65 12.28
CA VAL A 19 -44.83 -6.27 11.92
C VAL A 19 -44.98 -4.83 12.37
N ASP A 20 -45.28 -3.92 11.45
CA ASP A 20 -45.56 -2.52 11.77
C ASP A 20 -46.88 -2.42 12.53
N VAL A 21 -46.79 -2.37 13.86
CA VAL A 21 -47.92 -1.99 14.71
C VAL A 21 -47.90 -0.49 14.89
N VAL A 22 -48.73 0.16 14.06
CA VAL A 22 -49.65 1.23 14.48
C VAL A 22 -49.06 2.22 15.48
N SER A 23 -48.65 3.37 14.94
CA SER A 23 -48.70 4.68 15.60
C SER A 23 -49.67 4.71 16.78
N TRP A 24 -49.20 5.03 17.98
CA TRP A 24 -49.95 5.77 19.02
C TRP A 24 -49.06 6.08 20.22
N ARG A 25 -48.55 7.32 20.29
CA ARG A 25 -48.27 8.03 21.55
C ARG A 25 -48.17 9.55 21.35
N SER A 26 -49.21 10.11 20.73
CA SER A 26 -49.68 11.43 21.15
C SER A 26 -50.91 11.19 22.02
N TRP A 27 -50.74 11.24 23.36
CA TRP A 27 -51.73 11.73 24.33
C TRP A 27 -51.27 11.56 25.79
N ARG A 28 -51.68 12.54 26.62
CA ARG A 28 -51.29 12.90 28.00
C ARG A 28 -50.15 13.93 28.05
N GLN A 29 -50.28 15.05 28.77
CA GLN A 29 -51.22 15.45 29.84
C GLN A 29 -51.60 16.94 29.66
N GLY A 30 -52.77 17.47 30.04
CA GLY A 30 -53.95 16.87 30.67
C GLY A 30 -55.15 17.82 30.68
N VAL A 31 -56.33 17.29 31.00
CA VAL A 31 -57.61 18.02 31.18
C VAL A 31 -57.97 18.03 32.66
N VAL A 32 -58.17 19.22 33.23
CA VAL A 32 -58.69 19.58 34.58
C VAL A 32 -59.07 21.08 34.48
N ASP A 33 -60.20 21.62 34.94
CA ASP A 33 -61.56 21.11 35.21
C ASP A 33 -62.54 22.28 34.87
N GLN A 34 -63.77 22.06 34.40
CA GLN A 34 -65.01 21.74 35.12
C GLN A 34 -65.47 22.72 36.23
N ALA A 35 -66.70 23.23 36.05
CA ALA A 35 -67.56 23.99 37.00
C ALA A 35 -66.98 25.30 37.60
N GLY A 36 -67.75 26.36 37.82
CA GLY A 36 -69.20 26.56 37.67
C GLY A 36 -69.78 27.26 38.91
N VAL A 37 -70.96 27.87 38.75
CA VAL A 37 -71.90 28.24 39.84
C VAL A 37 -71.53 29.47 40.71
N LEU A 38 -72.40 30.50 40.64
CA LEU A 38 -73.04 31.32 41.70
C LEU A 38 -72.19 31.77 42.93
N GLU A 39 -72.40 32.90 43.61
CA GLU A 39 -73.33 34.05 43.57
C GLU A 39 -72.84 35.07 44.64
N PHE A 40 -73.60 36.15 44.86
CA PHE A 40 -73.52 37.09 46.01
C PHE A 40 -72.29 38.01 46.09
N GLY A 41 -72.41 39.30 46.46
CA GLY A 41 -73.60 40.12 46.70
C GLY A 41 -73.38 41.57 46.21
N CYS A 42 -74.38 42.34 45.79
CA CYS A 42 -75.72 42.65 46.34
C CYS A 42 -75.71 43.89 47.26
N VAL A 43 -76.71 44.78 47.07
CA VAL A 43 -77.14 45.89 47.97
C VAL A 43 -76.19 47.11 48.05
N TRP A 44 -76.53 48.34 47.63
CA TRP A 44 -77.78 49.12 47.67
C TRP A 44 -78.28 49.55 46.27
N CYS A 45 -79.57 49.66 45.94
CA CYS A 45 -80.77 50.19 46.63
C CYS A 45 -80.90 51.73 46.63
N GLY A 46 -82.09 52.21 46.23
CA GLY A 46 -82.45 53.62 46.04
C GLY A 46 -83.11 53.82 44.68
N TRP A 47 -84.41 53.53 44.53
CA TRP A 47 -85.49 54.53 44.70
C TRP A 47 -85.14 55.86 44.01
N GLY A 48 -85.81 56.32 42.95
CA GLY A 48 -87.24 56.20 42.69
C GLY A 48 -88.00 57.24 43.50
N ILE A 49 -88.55 58.26 42.83
CA ILE A 49 -89.75 59.00 43.23
C ILE A 49 -90.36 59.62 41.97
N LEU A 50 -91.67 59.40 41.82
CA LEU A 50 -92.55 60.09 40.91
C LEU A 50 -93.42 61.00 41.78
N GLU A 51 -93.06 62.29 41.89
CA GLU A 51 -93.91 63.34 42.45
C GLU A 51 -93.81 64.56 41.50
N ALA A 52 -94.87 65.17 40.98
CA ALA A 52 -96.22 65.42 41.51
C ALA A 52 -96.25 66.40 42.69
N GLY A 53 -95.50 67.51 42.59
CA GLY A 53 -95.48 68.61 43.55
C GLY A 53 -96.23 69.87 43.07
N CYS A 54 -97.56 69.84 43.04
CA CYS A 54 -98.36 71.04 42.77
C CYS A 54 -98.63 71.81 44.08
N SER A 55 -98.07 73.02 44.22
CA SER A 55 -98.44 74.02 45.23
C SER A 55 -97.98 75.39 44.73
N ARG A 56 -98.84 76.33 44.32
CA ARG A 56 -100.17 76.75 44.83
C ARG A 56 -100.12 77.52 46.16
N SER A 57 -99.38 78.62 46.15
CA SER A 57 -99.81 79.86 46.78
C SER A 57 -99.47 81.01 45.82
N GLY A 58 -100.16 82.14 45.78
CA GLY A 58 -101.32 82.55 46.57
C GLY A 58 -101.63 84.00 46.21
N VAL A 59 -102.69 84.21 45.42
CA VAL A 59 -103.15 85.55 44.99
C VAL A 59 -103.66 86.30 46.24
N PRO A 60 -103.38 87.61 46.36
CA PRO A 60 -104.40 88.63 46.06
C PRO A 60 -103.80 89.75 45.18
N VAL A 61 -104.45 90.35 44.17
CA VAL A 61 -105.88 90.66 43.97
C VAL A 61 -106.52 91.25 45.22
N ILE A 62 -106.07 92.46 45.54
CA ILE A 62 -106.92 93.56 45.99
C ILE A 62 -106.92 94.55 44.81
N GLY A 63 -108.02 94.88 44.12
CA GLY A 63 -109.41 94.49 44.34
C GLY A 63 -110.21 95.63 44.98
N ARG A 64 -111.08 96.26 44.18
CA ARG A 64 -111.97 97.41 44.50
C ARG A 64 -111.24 98.77 44.53
N SER A 65 -111.85 99.88 44.15
CA SER A 65 -113.21 100.10 43.60
C SER A 65 -113.13 101.16 42.47
N GLN A 66 -114.04 101.13 41.48
CA GLN A 66 -115.17 102.09 41.37
C GLN A 66 -114.78 103.53 41.80
N LEU A 67 -115.02 104.54 40.97
CA LEU A 67 -116.38 104.91 40.58
C LEU A 67 -116.50 105.45 39.15
N VAL A 68 -117.57 105.02 38.49
CA VAL A 68 -118.28 105.82 37.48
C VAL A 68 -119.08 106.90 38.21
N TRP A 69 -118.92 108.17 37.83
CA TRP A 69 -119.95 109.19 38.01
C TRP A 69 -119.95 110.11 36.78
N GLY A 70 -121.06 110.14 36.06
CA GLY A 70 -121.35 111.16 35.06
C GLY A 70 -122.38 112.14 35.59
N SER A 71 -122.38 113.37 35.05
CA SER A 71 -123.37 114.43 35.27
C SER A 71 -123.41 115.03 36.68
N TRP A 72 -123.26 116.34 36.81
CA TRP A 72 -124.38 117.29 36.88
C TRP A 72 -123.85 118.74 36.69
N GLN A 73 -124.75 119.65 36.31
CA GLN A 73 -124.43 121.03 35.91
C GLN A 73 -124.43 122.04 37.07
N GLN A 74 -123.91 123.24 36.76
CA GLN A 74 -124.19 124.56 37.36
C GLN A 74 -123.63 124.91 38.75
N GLY A 75 -122.82 125.99 38.73
CA GLY A 75 -123.03 127.17 39.58
C GLY A 75 -122.34 127.20 40.95
N GLY A 76 -121.79 128.37 41.32
CA GLY A 76 -121.36 128.63 42.72
C GLY A 76 -119.92 129.12 42.87
N VAL A 77 -119.72 130.41 42.58
CA VAL A 77 -118.50 131.19 42.85
C VAL A 77 -118.01 131.05 44.31
N SER A 78 -116.74 130.66 44.53
CA SER A 78 -115.75 131.37 45.39
C SER A 78 -114.46 130.55 45.63
N LEU A 79 -113.30 131.21 45.70
CA LEU A 79 -111.98 130.69 46.15
C LEU A 79 -111.29 129.55 45.34
N TYR A 80 -111.48 129.50 44.02
CA TYR A 80 -110.86 128.51 43.10
C TYR A 80 -109.34 128.67 42.82
N ILE A 81 -108.64 129.64 43.44
CA ILE A 81 -107.25 129.99 43.07
C ILE A 81 -106.19 129.29 43.93
N GLY A 82 -106.43 129.06 45.22
CA GLY A 82 -105.40 128.51 46.13
C GLY A 82 -105.02 127.04 45.87
N ALA A 83 -106.02 126.16 45.74
CA ALA A 83 -105.79 124.72 45.60
C ALA A 83 -105.14 124.30 44.25
N ASN A 84 -105.31 125.12 43.20
CA ASN A 84 -104.75 124.87 41.88
C ASN A 84 -103.24 125.21 41.81
N ILE A 85 -102.75 126.07 42.71
CA ILE A 85 -101.32 126.42 42.81
C ILE A 85 -100.58 125.32 43.59
N LEU A 86 -101.10 124.90 44.75
CA LEU A 86 -100.52 123.81 45.56
C LEU A 86 -100.41 122.49 44.77
N ASN A 87 -101.46 122.05 44.09
CA ASN A 87 -101.46 120.80 43.31
C ASN A 87 -100.48 120.85 42.10
N LYS A 88 -100.24 122.04 41.53
CA LYS A 88 -99.23 122.22 40.48
C LYS A 88 -97.80 122.17 41.02
N GLU A 89 -97.56 122.78 42.18
CA GLU A 89 -96.26 122.73 42.86
C GLU A 89 -95.95 121.30 43.33
N GLU A 90 -96.91 120.59 43.93
CA GLU A 90 -96.75 119.18 44.33
C GLU A 90 -96.39 118.28 43.13
N ARG A 91 -97.09 118.42 42.00
CA ARG A 91 -96.73 117.68 40.77
C ARG A 91 -95.37 118.06 40.21
N PHE A 92 -94.97 119.32 40.33
CA PHE A 92 -93.65 119.78 39.89
C PHE A 92 -92.55 119.19 40.76
N GLN A 93 -92.70 119.23 42.08
CA GLN A 93 -91.80 118.59 43.04
C GLN A 93 -91.77 117.07 42.89
N GLU A 94 -92.92 116.40 42.71
CA GLU A 94 -92.99 114.97 42.42
C GLU A 94 -92.26 114.60 41.13
N ASN A 95 -92.42 115.38 40.06
CA ASN A 95 -91.75 115.11 38.78
C ASN A 95 -90.25 115.34 38.90
N LEU A 96 -89.79 116.40 39.60
CA LEU A 96 -88.38 116.59 39.94
C LEU A 96 -87.84 115.44 40.81
N PHE A 97 -88.64 114.90 41.73
CA PHE A 97 -88.25 113.77 42.56
C PHE A 97 -88.16 112.47 41.75
N LYS A 98 -89.13 112.20 40.87
CA LYS A 98 -89.12 111.07 39.92
C LYS A 98 -87.97 111.17 38.93
N GLU A 99 -87.65 112.36 38.42
CA GLU A 99 -86.48 112.58 37.56
C GLU A 99 -85.17 112.34 38.31
N ARG A 100 -85.06 112.82 39.56
CA ARG A 100 -83.91 112.55 40.44
C ARG A 100 -83.77 111.06 40.76
N ILE A 101 -84.88 110.35 41.02
CA ILE A 101 -84.90 108.90 41.20
C ILE A 101 -84.45 108.21 39.92
N ALA A 102 -85.07 108.47 38.77
CA ALA A 102 -84.71 107.85 37.49
C ALA A 102 -83.24 108.11 37.11
N LYS A 103 -82.72 109.30 37.42
CA LYS A 103 -81.30 109.65 37.23
C LYS A 103 -80.37 108.92 38.21
N ALA A 104 -80.80 108.69 39.44
CA ALA A 104 -80.07 107.89 40.42
C ALA A 104 -80.12 106.39 40.06
N GLU A 105 -81.27 105.85 39.68
CA GLU A 105 -81.47 104.49 39.20
C GLU A 105 -80.63 104.23 37.94
N ALA A 106 -80.68 105.10 36.93
CA ALA A 106 -79.84 104.97 35.73
C ALA A 106 -78.34 104.99 36.07
N LYS A 107 -77.92 105.75 37.08
CA LYS A 107 -76.53 105.76 37.58
C LYS A 107 -76.18 104.47 38.32
N VAL A 108 -77.09 103.93 39.13
CA VAL A 108 -76.90 102.62 39.81
C VAL A 108 -76.84 101.49 38.78
N TRP A 109 -77.73 101.49 37.78
CA TRP A 109 -77.71 100.52 36.68
C TRP A 109 -76.44 100.62 35.83
N SER A 110 -75.93 101.81 35.54
CA SER A 110 -74.66 101.94 34.81
C SER A 110 -73.48 101.43 35.63
N GLN A 111 -73.45 101.70 36.94
CA GLN A 111 -72.44 101.15 37.86
C GLN A 111 -72.54 99.63 38.02
N ALA A 112 -73.76 99.08 38.11
CA ALA A 112 -73.98 97.64 38.19
C ALA A 112 -73.55 96.91 36.91
N ASN A 113 -73.90 97.46 35.73
CA ASN A 113 -73.46 96.93 34.44
C ASN A 113 -71.94 96.99 34.28
N GLU A 114 -71.30 98.04 34.77
CA GLU A 114 -69.84 98.19 34.70
C GLU A 114 -69.13 97.20 35.64
N LEU A 115 -69.60 97.05 36.89
CA LEU A 115 -69.10 96.03 37.81
C LEU A 115 -69.34 94.60 37.28
N GLN A 116 -70.47 94.36 36.61
CA GLN A 116 -70.75 93.07 35.97
C GLN A 116 -69.78 92.79 34.82
N LYS A 117 -69.49 93.78 33.96
CA LYS A 117 -68.47 93.63 32.91
C LYS A 117 -67.10 93.33 33.49
N GLN A 118 -66.65 94.10 34.47
CA GLN A 118 -65.34 93.89 35.13
C GLN A 118 -65.26 92.52 35.83
N ALA A 119 -66.36 92.05 36.43
CA ALA A 119 -66.42 90.71 37.01
C ALA A 119 -66.33 89.61 35.92
N VAL A 120 -67.05 89.76 34.80
CA VAL A 120 -66.99 88.82 33.67
C VAL A 120 -65.61 88.83 33.01
N GLU A 121 -65.03 90.00 32.76
CA GLU A 121 -63.69 90.17 32.20
C GLU A 121 -62.63 89.50 33.09
N LYS A 122 -62.66 89.75 34.41
CA LYS A 122 -61.77 89.08 35.36
C LYS A 122 -61.97 87.55 35.40
N ILE A 123 -63.19 87.05 35.26
CA ILE A 123 -63.47 85.61 35.16
C ILE A 123 -62.89 85.04 33.85
N LEU A 124 -63.04 85.75 32.74
CA LEU A 124 -62.49 85.34 31.43
C LEU A 124 -60.95 85.36 31.45
N GLU A 125 -60.32 86.36 32.06
CA GLU A 125 -58.87 86.42 32.25
C GLU A 125 -58.36 85.25 33.08
N ASP A 126 -58.97 84.98 34.24
CA ASP A 126 -58.59 83.87 35.11
C ASP A 126 -58.80 82.49 34.46
N VAL A 127 -59.92 82.29 33.76
CA VAL A 127 -60.18 81.06 32.99
C VAL A 127 -59.18 80.90 31.84
N ASN A 128 -58.86 81.98 31.11
CA ASN A 128 -57.85 81.95 30.04
C ASN A 128 -56.44 81.70 30.59
N ALA A 129 -56.10 82.23 31.77
CA ALA A 129 -54.84 81.96 32.44
C ALA A 129 -54.73 80.49 32.87
N ARG A 130 -55.80 79.94 33.48
CA ARG A 130 -55.89 78.52 33.85
C ARG A 130 -55.77 77.60 32.64
N HIS A 131 -56.53 77.84 31.58
CA HIS A 131 -56.43 77.04 30.34
C HIS A 131 -55.04 77.13 29.69
N LYS A 132 -54.40 78.31 29.66
CA LYS A 132 -53.02 78.44 29.15
C LYS A 132 -52.02 77.61 29.97
N PHE A 133 -52.14 77.63 31.29
CA PHE A 133 -51.30 76.83 32.17
C PHE A 133 -51.54 75.32 31.98
N GLU A 134 -52.80 74.89 31.88
CA GLU A 134 -53.15 73.50 31.60
C GLU A 134 -52.61 73.01 30.26
N ILE A 135 -52.71 73.84 29.20
CA ILE A 135 -52.12 73.55 27.88
C ILE A 135 -50.60 73.39 27.99
N GLN A 136 -49.89 74.33 28.63
CA GLN A 136 -48.44 74.24 28.80
C GLN A 136 -48.02 72.96 29.55
N VAL A 137 -48.71 72.61 30.64
CA VAL A 137 -48.45 71.38 31.40
C VAL A 137 -48.72 70.12 30.58
N LEU A 138 -49.70 70.14 29.67
CA LEU A 138 -49.97 69.03 28.75
C LEU A 138 -48.92 68.95 27.63
N GLU A 139 -48.49 70.08 27.07
CA GLU A 139 -47.41 70.16 26.08
C GLU A 139 -46.09 69.63 26.64
N GLU A 140 -45.72 70.02 27.86
CA GLU A 140 -44.52 69.50 28.56
C GLU A 140 -44.60 67.99 28.79
N LYS A 141 -45.76 67.47 29.21
CA LYS A 141 -45.97 66.02 29.39
C LYS A 141 -45.83 65.27 28.07
N HIS A 142 -46.52 65.70 27.02
CA HIS A 142 -46.43 65.08 25.70
C HIS A 142 -45.01 65.14 25.13
N GLN A 143 -44.31 66.27 25.30
CA GLN A 143 -42.92 66.41 24.87
C GLN A 143 -41.99 65.43 25.61
N LYS A 144 -42.19 65.25 26.92
CA LYS A 144 -41.45 64.27 27.72
C LYS A 144 -41.77 62.83 27.30
N ASP A 145 -43.04 62.49 27.12
CA ASP A 145 -43.46 61.15 26.69
C ASP A 145 -42.90 60.80 25.30
N LEU A 146 -42.86 61.77 24.38
CA LEU A 146 -42.21 61.63 23.07
C LEU A 146 -40.70 61.38 23.19
N GLN A 147 -40.01 62.10 24.09
CA GLN A 147 -38.58 61.87 24.35
C GLN A 147 -38.31 60.49 24.97
N ASP A 148 -39.10 60.08 25.97
CA ASP A 148 -38.98 58.77 26.61
C ASP A 148 -39.29 57.63 25.64
N MET A 149 -40.31 57.79 24.78
CA MET A 149 -40.62 56.82 23.73
C MET A 149 -39.51 56.75 22.67
N ALA A 150 -38.98 57.89 22.22
CA ALA A 150 -37.84 57.91 21.30
C ALA A 150 -36.59 57.23 21.91
N ALA A 151 -36.30 57.46 23.19
CA ALA A 151 -35.20 56.82 23.91
C ALA A 151 -35.39 55.30 24.07
N LYS A 152 -36.62 54.85 24.41
CA LYS A 152 -36.99 53.43 24.46
C LYS A 152 -36.84 52.77 23.09
N THR A 153 -37.42 53.34 22.04
CA THR A 153 -37.34 52.83 20.67
C THR A 153 -35.89 52.75 20.18
N LYS A 154 -35.06 53.78 20.45
CA LYS A 154 -33.63 53.77 20.12
C LYS A 154 -32.88 52.63 20.84
N THR A 155 -33.17 52.42 22.11
CA THR A 155 -32.56 51.35 22.92
C THR A 155 -32.96 49.97 22.43
N GLU A 156 -34.25 49.78 22.10
CA GLU A 156 -34.78 48.53 21.54
C GLU A 156 -34.22 48.24 20.14
N MET A 157 -34.12 49.26 19.28
CA MET A 157 -33.49 49.14 17.96
C MET A 157 -32.04 48.64 18.07
N PHE A 158 -31.23 49.24 18.95
CA PHE A 158 -29.86 48.77 19.18
C PHE A 158 -29.79 47.36 19.79
N ARG A 159 -30.71 47.01 20.70
CA ARG A 159 -30.81 45.66 21.26
C ARG A 159 -31.11 44.64 20.16
N ASN A 160 -32.06 44.93 19.27
CA ASN A 160 -32.46 44.04 18.19
C ASN A 160 -31.33 43.90 17.16
N MET A 161 -30.70 45.00 16.74
CA MET A 161 -29.53 45.00 15.86
C MET A 161 -28.38 44.14 16.43
N LYS A 162 -28.07 44.28 17.73
CA LYS A 162 -27.05 43.47 18.42
C LYS A 162 -27.41 41.99 18.48
N ASN A 163 -28.70 41.66 18.56
CA ASN A 163 -29.16 40.28 18.58
C ASN A 163 -29.10 39.63 17.20
N GLU A 164 -29.50 40.33 16.13
CA GLU A 164 -29.36 39.80 14.76
C GLU A 164 -27.89 39.62 14.38
N MET A 165 -27.04 40.62 14.65
CA MET A 165 -25.59 40.53 14.41
C MET A 165 -24.96 39.33 15.12
N LYS A 166 -25.40 39.00 16.34
CA LYS A 166 -24.96 37.79 17.06
C LYS A 166 -25.43 36.50 16.37
N ARG A 167 -26.67 36.44 15.91
CA ARG A 167 -27.21 35.26 15.19
C ARG A 167 -26.48 35.03 13.87
N GLU A 168 -26.26 36.09 13.10
CA GLU A 168 -25.51 36.03 11.85
C GLU A 168 -24.06 35.59 12.06
N ASN A 169 -23.39 36.13 13.08
CA ASN A 169 -22.03 35.73 13.43
C ASN A 169 -21.95 34.27 13.86
N LEU A 170 -22.83 33.81 14.77
CA LEU A 170 -22.88 32.39 15.17
C LEU A 170 -23.17 31.46 13.98
N ALA A 171 -24.05 31.86 13.07
CA ALA A 171 -24.31 31.10 11.84
C ALA A 171 -23.09 31.10 10.89
N ALA A 172 -22.32 32.19 10.83
CA ALA A 172 -21.08 32.27 10.05
C ALA A 172 -19.96 31.39 10.65
N GLU A 173 -19.80 31.41 11.98
CA GLU A 173 -18.89 30.54 12.73
C GLU A 173 -19.25 29.07 12.52
N GLN A 174 -20.52 28.68 12.63
CA GLN A 174 -20.97 27.30 12.34
C GLN A 174 -20.66 26.88 10.90
N ARG A 175 -20.91 27.75 9.91
CA ARG A 175 -20.51 27.49 8.51
C ARG A 175 -18.99 27.35 8.35
N MET A 176 -18.20 28.09 9.12
CA MET A 176 -16.74 28.00 9.11
C MET A 176 -16.25 26.70 9.76
N VAL A 177 -16.77 26.33 10.93
CA VAL A 177 -16.46 25.08 11.63
C VAL A 177 -16.79 23.87 10.75
N HIS A 178 -17.96 23.84 10.10
CA HIS A 178 -18.33 22.74 9.20
C HIS A 178 -17.37 22.62 7.99
N ARG A 179 -16.94 23.76 7.41
CA ARG A 179 -15.92 23.76 6.34
C ARG A 179 -14.56 23.24 6.83
N ILE A 180 -14.10 23.68 8.00
CA ILE A 180 -12.83 23.22 8.59
C ILE A 180 -12.89 21.72 8.90
N GLN A 181 -13.99 21.23 9.47
CA GLN A 181 -14.19 19.80 9.74
C GLN A 181 -14.20 18.97 8.45
N ARG A 182 -14.82 19.46 7.38
CA ARG A 182 -14.80 18.81 6.07
C ARG A 182 -13.38 18.69 5.51
N ILE A 183 -12.64 19.80 5.46
CA ILE A 183 -11.25 19.85 4.99
C ILE A 183 -10.36 18.94 5.85
N MET A 184 -10.59 18.87 7.16
CA MET A 184 -9.85 17.99 8.07
C MET A 184 -10.11 16.50 7.78
N MET A 185 -11.35 16.11 7.45
CA MET A 185 -11.68 14.74 7.03
C MET A 185 -11.08 14.41 5.65
N GLU A 186 -11.16 15.33 4.70
CA GLU A 186 -10.57 15.19 3.36
C GLU A 186 -9.05 15.01 3.43
N CYS A 187 -8.36 15.88 4.17
CA CYS A 187 -6.92 15.77 4.45
C CYS A 187 -6.56 14.46 5.17
N HIS A 188 -7.38 14.01 6.12
CA HIS A 188 -7.14 12.72 6.79
C HIS A 188 -7.27 11.54 5.83
N ARG A 189 -8.27 11.54 4.95
CA ARG A 189 -8.44 10.54 3.88
C ARG A 189 -7.23 10.54 2.94
N GLU A 190 -6.83 11.70 2.45
CA GLU A 190 -5.67 11.85 1.55
C GLU A 190 -4.38 11.36 2.20
N LYS A 191 -4.17 11.65 3.50
CA LYS A 191 -3.04 11.11 4.27
C LYS A 191 -3.08 9.58 4.32
N MET A 192 -4.24 8.97 4.55
CA MET A 192 -4.38 7.52 4.59
C MET A 192 -4.13 6.87 3.22
N GLU A 193 -4.64 7.48 2.14
CA GLU A 193 -4.39 7.03 0.76
C GLU A 193 -2.91 7.17 0.37
N ALA A 194 -2.24 8.25 0.77
CA ALA A 194 -0.81 8.42 0.55
C ALA A 194 0.03 7.39 1.33
N VAL A 195 -0.34 7.10 2.59
CA VAL A 195 0.33 6.08 3.40
C VAL A 195 0.15 4.68 2.83
N GLU A 196 -1.04 4.31 2.36
CA GLU A 196 -1.24 2.97 1.79
C GLU A 196 -0.54 2.83 0.43
N LYS A 197 -0.58 3.85 -0.45
CA LYS A 197 0.22 3.85 -1.68
C LYS A 197 1.72 3.71 -1.42
N ALA A 198 2.25 4.39 -0.39
CA ALA A 198 3.65 4.25 -0.01
C ALA A 198 3.99 2.82 0.47
N ARG A 199 3.08 2.17 1.20
CA ARG A 199 3.23 0.77 1.63
C ARG A 199 3.09 -0.22 0.50
N GLU A 200 2.18 0.01 -0.45
CA GLU A 200 2.05 -0.82 -1.66
C GLU A 200 3.33 -0.76 -2.51
N GLU A 201 3.91 0.43 -2.67
CA GLU A 201 5.18 0.63 -3.36
C GLU A 201 6.35 -0.01 -2.61
N GLU A 202 6.42 0.13 -1.28
CA GLU A 202 7.42 -0.56 -0.44
C GLU A 202 7.32 -2.10 -0.58
N ARG A 203 6.10 -2.66 -0.57
CA ARG A 203 5.85 -4.08 -0.83
C ARG A 203 6.31 -4.49 -2.23
N ARG A 204 6.03 -3.68 -3.26
CA ARG A 204 6.44 -3.92 -4.65
C ARG A 204 7.96 -3.96 -4.77
N ILE A 205 8.66 -2.94 -4.28
CA ILE A 205 10.13 -2.85 -4.28
C ILE A 205 10.74 -4.04 -3.51
N SER A 206 10.16 -4.42 -2.36
CA SER A 206 10.61 -5.58 -1.59
C SER A 206 10.45 -6.90 -2.35
N GLN A 207 9.30 -7.09 -3.04
CA GLN A 207 9.08 -8.27 -3.89
C GLN A 207 10.04 -8.32 -5.08
N GLU A 208 10.27 -7.19 -5.76
CA GLU A 208 11.22 -7.06 -6.86
C GLU A 208 12.66 -7.34 -6.40
N ALA A 209 13.07 -6.84 -5.24
CA ALA A 209 14.37 -7.14 -4.64
C ALA A 209 14.54 -8.63 -4.29
N ILE A 210 13.51 -9.25 -3.71
CA ILE A 210 13.50 -10.71 -3.44
C ILE A 210 13.56 -11.52 -4.74
N GLN A 211 12.85 -11.09 -5.79
CA GLN A 211 12.86 -11.77 -7.09
C GLN A 211 14.24 -11.64 -7.77
N ALA A 212 14.84 -10.45 -7.75
CA ALA A 212 16.18 -10.20 -8.28
C ALA A 212 17.27 -10.99 -7.51
N GLN A 213 17.12 -11.11 -6.18
CA GLN A 213 18.01 -11.95 -5.38
C GLN A 213 17.84 -13.44 -5.72
N LYS A 214 16.60 -13.92 -5.92
CA LYS A 214 16.33 -15.30 -6.35
C LYS A 214 16.89 -15.60 -7.74
N SER A 215 16.72 -14.70 -8.71
CA SER A 215 17.29 -14.90 -10.05
C SER A 215 18.81 -14.91 -10.01
N LYS A 216 19.44 -14.00 -9.25
CA LYS A 216 20.89 -13.97 -9.06
C LYS A 216 21.41 -15.25 -8.40
N ALA A 217 20.77 -15.72 -7.34
CA ALA A 217 21.15 -16.97 -6.68
C ALA A 217 20.97 -18.20 -7.59
N MET A 218 19.94 -18.22 -8.44
CA MET A 218 19.74 -19.26 -9.45
C MET A 218 20.83 -19.22 -10.53
N GLU A 219 21.22 -18.03 -10.99
CA GLU A 219 22.32 -17.83 -11.94
C GLU A 219 23.67 -18.25 -11.34
N GLU A 220 23.96 -17.87 -10.09
CA GLU A 220 25.15 -18.31 -9.34
C GLU A 220 25.20 -19.85 -9.20
N LEU A 221 24.06 -20.50 -8.88
CA LEU A 221 23.96 -21.96 -8.83
C LEU A 221 24.17 -22.63 -10.19
N LEU A 222 23.61 -22.07 -11.27
CA LEU A 222 23.82 -22.58 -12.63
C LEU A 222 25.28 -22.43 -13.07
N ASN A 223 25.89 -21.27 -12.82
CA ASN A 223 27.30 -21.01 -13.16
C ASN A 223 28.26 -21.90 -12.35
N ALA A 224 27.97 -22.13 -11.06
CA ALA A 224 28.70 -23.08 -10.23
C ALA A 224 28.54 -24.52 -10.76
N GLY A 225 27.32 -24.94 -11.10
CA GLY A 225 27.03 -26.25 -11.68
C GLY A 225 27.75 -26.48 -13.00
N VAL A 226 27.74 -25.50 -13.91
CA VAL A 226 28.46 -25.55 -15.19
C VAL A 226 29.97 -25.64 -14.97
N SER A 227 30.51 -24.91 -13.98
CA SER A 227 31.94 -24.97 -13.62
C SER A 227 32.32 -26.35 -13.08
N ILE A 228 31.54 -26.89 -12.13
CA ILE A 228 31.75 -28.25 -11.58
C ILE A 228 31.70 -29.31 -12.68
N MET A 229 30.71 -29.24 -13.60
CA MET A 229 30.65 -30.17 -14.74
C MET A 229 31.86 -30.04 -15.68
N LYS A 230 32.34 -28.81 -15.90
CA LYS A 230 33.52 -28.55 -16.73
C LYS A 230 34.78 -29.13 -16.09
N ASP A 231 34.96 -28.95 -14.79
CA ASP A 231 36.11 -29.48 -14.04
C ASP A 231 36.06 -31.00 -13.94
N GLN A 232 34.88 -31.58 -13.67
CA GLN A 232 34.66 -33.04 -13.74
C GLN A 232 34.99 -33.60 -15.13
N LYS A 233 34.59 -32.90 -16.21
CA LYS A 233 34.91 -33.30 -17.59
C LYS A 233 36.41 -33.19 -17.87
N MET A 234 37.10 -32.15 -17.39
CA MET A 234 38.55 -32.04 -17.50
C MET A 234 39.24 -33.19 -16.75
N ASN A 235 38.92 -33.40 -15.48
CA ASN A 235 39.48 -34.46 -14.65
C ASN A 235 39.24 -35.86 -15.27
N MET A 236 38.03 -36.13 -15.78
CA MET A 236 37.75 -37.38 -16.49
C MET A 236 38.57 -37.51 -17.79
N SER A 237 38.70 -36.44 -18.57
CA SER A 237 39.52 -36.44 -19.79
C SER A 237 41.01 -36.62 -19.51
N GLN A 238 41.50 -36.15 -18.36
CA GLN A 238 42.86 -36.37 -17.89
C GLN A 238 43.04 -37.81 -17.42
N LEU A 239 42.12 -38.34 -16.62
CA LEU A 239 42.13 -39.74 -16.17
C LEU A 239 42.11 -40.72 -17.35
N ILE A 240 41.35 -40.43 -18.40
CA ILE A 240 41.34 -41.23 -19.64
C ILE A 240 42.72 -41.23 -20.30
N LYS A 241 43.38 -40.07 -20.44
CA LYS A 241 44.74 -39.98 -21.00
C LYS A 241 45.78 -40.69 -20.15
N GLU A 242 45.68 -40.58 -18.82
CA GLU A 242 46.57 -41.27 -17.88
C GLU A 242 46.41 -42.79 -18.00
N LYS A 243 45.17 -43.30 -18.08
CA LYS A 243 44.89 -44.73 -18.26
C LYS A 243 45.26 -45.26 -19.65
N GLU A 244 45.09 -44.45 -20.70
CA GLU A 244 45.57 -44.76 -22.05
C GLU A 244 47.11 -44.82 -22.07
N HIS A 245 47.81 -43.92 -21.37
CA HIS A 245 49.26 -43.96 -21.25
C HIS A 245 49.76 -45.17 -20.46
N GLU A 246 49.15 -45.49 -19.31
CA GLU A 246 49.42 -46.74 -18.56
C GLU A 246 49.23 -47.97 -19.45
N MET A 247 48.10 -48.07 -20.17
CA MET A 247 47.81 -49.19 -21.06
C MET A 247 48.85 -49.31 -22.19
N ASN A 248 49.28 -48.20 -22.77
CA ASN A 248 50.35 -48.18 -23.78
C ASN A 248 51.71 -48.62 -23.22
N ILE A 249 52.02 -48.29 -21.95
CA ILE A 249 53.22 -48.79 -21.26
C ILE A 249 53.13 -50.31 -21.08
N TYR A 250 52.01 -50.84 -20.56
CA TYR A 250 51.81 -52.28 -20.40
C TYR A 250 51.86 -53.03 -21.73
N TYR A 251 51.26 -52.48 -22.79
CA TYR A 251 51.35 -53.03 -24.15
C TYR A 251 52.80 -53.06 -24.65
N GLY A 252 53.56 -51.98 -24.47
CA GLY A 252 54.97 -51.91 -24.85
C GLY A 252 55.86 -52.89 -24.08
N ILE A 253 55.59 -53.12 -22.79
CA ILE A 253 56.27 -54.15 -21.98
C ILE A 253 55.94 -55.55 -22.51
N ALA A 254 54.66 -55.87 -22.71
CA ALA A 254 54.23 -57.18 -23.21
C ALA A 254 54.75 -57.47 -24.64
N GLN A 255 54.84 -56.44 -25.49
CA GLN A 255 55.43 -56.56 -26.83
C GLN A 255 56.94 -56.80 -26.76
N LYS A 256 57.66 -56.10 -25.88
CA LYS A 256 59.09 -56.34 -25.64
C LYS A 256 59.34 -57.75 -25.11
N GLN A 257 58.57 -58.20 -24.12
CA GLN A 257 58.66 -59.56 -23.58
C GLN A 257 58.49 -60.62 -24.68
N LYS A 258 57.48 -60.49 -25.54
CA LYS A 258 57.32 -61.40 -26.69
C LYS A 258 58.49 -61.37 -27.68
N GLN A 259 59.11 -60.21 -27.89
CA GLN A 259 60.28 -60.09 -28.75
C GLN A 259 61.53 -60.69 -28.10
N GLU A 260 61.67 -60.54 -26.78
CA GLU A 260 62.75 -61.10 -25.96
C GLU A 260 62.62 -62.63 -25.85
N GLU A 261 61.45 -63.17 -25.54
CA GLU A 261 61.12 -64.61 -25.60
C GLU A 261 61.45 -65.21 -26.97
N ALA A 262 61.03 -64.54 -28.07
CA ALA A 262 61.34 -65.00 -29.42
C ALA A 262 62.86 -64.96 -29.71
N GLN A 263 63.57 -63.96 -29.19
CA GLN A 263 65.02 -63.84 -29.35
C GLN A 263 65.79 -64.87 -28.52
N GLU A 264 65.35 -65.17 -27.29
CA GLU A 264 65.90 -66.25 -26.46
C GLU A 264 65.71 -67.62 -27.14
N VAL A 265 64.53 -67.90 -27.68
CA VAL A 265 64.26 -69.14 -28.44
C VAL A 265 65.16 -69.25 -29.67
N LEU A 266 65.39 -68.14 -30.40
CA LEU A 266 66.32 -68.12 -31.54
C LEU A 266 67.77 -68.37 -31.10
N GLN A 267 68.23 -67.74 -30.01
CA GLN A 267 69.59 -67.95 -29.48
C GLN A 267 69.80 -69.37 -28.95
N GLU A 268 68.79 -70.00 -28.35
CA GLU A 268 68.89 -71.38 -27.89
C GLU A 268 68.86 -72.38 -29.06
N ALA A 269 68.06 -72.10 -30.10
CA ALA A 269 68.14 -72.83 -31.36
C ALA A 269 69.52 -72.69 -32.04
N GLU A 270 70.13 -71.50 -32.01
CA GLU A 270 71.47 -71.27 -32.54
C GLU A 270 72.54 -72.05 -31.75
N LYS A 271 72.53 -71.99 -30.42
CA LYS A 271 73.45 -72.79 -29.56
C LYS A 271 73.31 -74.29 -29.80
N THR A 272 72.07 -74.80 -29.87
CA THR A 272 71.83 -76.24 -30.09
C THR A 272 72.26 -76.67 -31.50
N HIS A 273 72.05 -75.83 -32.53
CA HIS A 273 72.62 -76.06 -33.86
C HIS A 273 74.16 -76.02 -33.86
N GLN A 274 74.79 -75.06 -33.19
CA GLN A 274 76.25 -74.95 -33.10
C GLN A 274 76.88 -76.16 -32.38
N ALA A 275 76.27 -76.62 -31.28
CA ALA A 275 76.69 -77.84 -30.58
C ALA A 275 76.52 -79.10 -31.46
N THR A 276 75.44 -79.16 -32.26
CA THR A 276 75.22 -80.25 -33.22
C THR A 276 76.27 -80.24 -34.33
N LEU A 277 76.60 -79.07 -34.88
CA LEU A 277 77.67 -78.89 -35.87
C LEU A 277 79.03 -79.30 -35.31
N GLY A 278 79.36 -78.91 -34.07
CA GLY A 278 80.58 -79.34 -33.38
C GLY A 278 80.69 -80.87 -33.29
N ASN A 279 79.63 -81.55 -32.86
CA ASN A 279 79.57 -83.02 -32.78
C ASN A 279 79.73 -83.70 -34.15
N VAL A 280 79.15 -83.12 -35.21
CA VAL A 280 79.36 -83.61 -36.59
C VAL A 280 80.81 -83.40 -37.05
N MET A 281 81.41 -82.25 -36.71
CA MET A 281 82.80 -81.95 -37.04
C MET A 281 83.78 -82.87 -36.31
N ASP A 282 83.57 -83.12 -35.01
CA ASP A 282 84.37 -84.08 -34.22
C ASP A 282 84.29 -85.48 -34.81
N LYS A 283 83.10 -85.93 -35.23
CA LYS A 283 82.93 -87.22 -35.93
C LYS A 283 83.68 -87.27 -37.25
N LEU A 284 83.66 -86.19 -38.04
CA LEU A 284 84.38 -86.10 -39.31
C LEU A 284 85.90 -86.14 -39.11
N VAL A 285 86.43 -85.42 -38.13
CA VAL A 285 87.87 -85.43 -37.78
C VAL A 285 88.30 -86.81 -37.29
N ASN A 286 87.47 -87.49 -36.48
CA ASN A 286 87.75 -88.84 -36.02
C ASN A 286 87.78 -89.85 -37.17
N THR A 287 86.78 -89.87 -38.07
CA THR A 287 86.78 -90.80 -39.21
C THR A 287 87.89 -90.49 -40.22
N GLN A 288 88.28 -89.22 -40.37
CA GLN A 288 89.45 -88.84 -41.16
C GLN A 288 90.76 -89.34 -40.52
N GLY A 289 90.87 -89.30 -39.19
CA GLY A 289 91.98 -89.90 -38.43
C GLY A 289 92.06 -91.42 -38.58
N GLU A 290 90.91 -92.10 -38.52
CA GLU A 290 90.80 -93.54 -38.78
C GLU A 290 91.24 -93.89 -40.21
N LEU A 291 90.75 -93.16 -41.22
CA LEU A 291 91.16 -93.27 -42.62
C LEU A 291 92.68 -93.10 -42.82
N LEU A 292 93.28 -92.09 -42.20
CA LEU A 292 94.74 -91.89 -42.24
C LEU A 292 95.50 -93.05 -41.59
N SER A 293 94.96 -93.66 -40.52
CA SER A 293 95.55 -94.83 -39.89
C SER A 293 95.49 -96.07 -40.80
N ILE A 294 94.38 -96.28 -41.50
CA ILE A 294 94.17 -97.37 -42.47
C ILE A 294 95.09 -97.18 -43.68
N ALA A 295 95.19 -95.95 -44.21
CA ALA A 295 96.12 -95.62 -45.28
C ALA A 295 97.58 -95.91 -44.89
N LYS A 296 97.98 -95.60 -43.65
CA LYS A 296 99.31 -95.93 -43.12
C LYS A 296 99.53 -97.45 -42.97
N GLN A 297 98.53 -98.20 -42.52
CA GLN A 297 98.58 -99.66 -42.48
C GLN A 297 98.71 -100.28 -43.88
N LEU A 298 97.95 -99.79 -44.86
CA LEU A 298 98.05 -100.18 -46.28
C LEU A 298 99.43 -99.87 -46.88
N GLY A 299 100.03 -98.72 -46.54
CA GLY A 299 101.40 -98.39 -46.93
C GLY A 299 102.42 -99.40 -46.37
N ILE A 300 102.28 -99.77 -45.10
CA ILE A 300 103.13 -100.79 -44.46
C ILE A 300 102.92 -102.17 -45.13
N MET A 301 101.67 -102.57 -45.38
CA MET A 301 101.37 -103.84 -46.06
C MET A 301 101.89 -103.89 -47.51
N THR A 302 101.85 -102.76 -48.22
CA THR A 302 102.42 -102.65 -49.58
C THR A 302 103.93 -102.83 -49.54
N ASN A 303 104.63 -102.18 -48.61
CA ASN A 303 106.07 -102.35 -48.45
C ASN A 303 106.46 -103.79 -48.09
N TRP A 304 105.70 -104.46 -47.21
CA TRP A 304 105.92 -105.88 -46.91
C TRP A 304 105.68 -106.79 -48.12
N LYS A 305 104.64 -106.51 -48.91
CA LYS A 305 104.37 -107.25 -50.15
C LYS A 305 105.53 -107.10 -51.12
N ASP A 306 106.03 -105.89 -51.31
CA ASP A 306 107.06 -105.62 -52.31
C ASP A 306 108.43 -106.18 -51.87
N PHE A 307 108.78 -106.11 -50.58
CA PHE A 307 109.95 -106.80 -50.01
C PHE A 307 109.87 -108.33 -50.21
N LEU A 308 108.72 -108.94 -49.91
CA LEU A 308 108.53 -110.39 -50.10
C LEU A 308 108.55 -110.81 -51.57
N GLU A 309 108.08 -109.95 -52.49
CA GLU A 309 108.16 -110.20 -53.93
C GLU A 309 109.62 -110.07 -54.42
N GLU A 310 110.42 -109.19 -53.84
CA GLU A 310 111.86 -109.06 -54.13
C GLU A 310 112.66 -110.30 -53.66
N GLU A 311 112.52 -110.74 -52.40
CA GLU A 311 113.15 -111.99 -51.92
C GLU A 311 112.70 -113.22 -52.74
N LEU A 312 111.43 -113.25 -53.18
CA LEU A 312 110.92 -114.32 -54.05
C LEU A 312 111.58 -114.27 -55.44
N GLN A 313 111.89 -113.09 -55.99
CA GLN A 313 112.61 -112.96 -57.25
C GLN A 313 114.09 -113.29 -57.11
N GLU A 314 114.74 -112.91 -56.00
CA GLU A 314 116.13 -113.29 -55.72
C GLU A 314 116.29 -114.81 -55.57
N THR A 315 115.43 -115.45 -54.78
CA THR A 315 115.43 -116.92 -54.65
C THR A 315 115.13 -117.60 -55.99
N ARG A 316 114.19 -117.08 -56.78
CA ARG A 316 113.92 -117.56 -58.15
C ARG A 316 115.13 -117.43 -59.07
N ALA A 317 115.84 -116.30 -59.04
CA ALA A 317 117.07 -116.10 -59.82
C ALA A 317 118.19 -117.05 -59.35
N ALA A 318 118.31 -117.30 -58.05
CA ALA A 318 119.27 -118.26 -57.50
C ALA A 318 118.96 -119.70 -57.92
N PHE A 319 117.69 -120.14 -57.86
CA PHE A 319 117.27 -121.45 -58.36
C PHE A 319 117.50 -121.59 -59.86
N GLN A 320 117.20 -120.57 -60.67
CA GLN A 320 117.47 -120.59 -62.11
C GLN A 320 118.97 -120.71 -62.39
N LYS A 321 119.81 -120.00 -61.62
CA LYS A 321 121.27 -120.09 -61.71
C LYS A 321 121.79 -121.48 -61.33
N TYR A 322 121.21 -122.11 -60.30
CA TYR A 322 121.53 -123.49 -59.90
C TYR A 322 121.15 -124.52 -60.98
N ILE A 323 119.97 -124.39 -61.57
CA ILE A 323 119.51 -125.23 -62.69
C ILE A 323 120.48 -125.12 -63.87
N ASN A 324 120.79 -123.89 -64.30
CA ASN A 324 121.70 -123.61 -65.42
C ASN A 324 123.12 -124.14 -65.16
N TYR A 325 123.60 -124.14 -63.90
CA TYR A 325 124.92 -124.66 -63.53
C TYR A 325 124.96 -126.20 -63.47
N THR A 326 123.92 -126.82 -62.92
CA THR A 326 123.89 -128.27 -62.67
C THR A 326 123.54 -129.06 -63.93
N PHE A 327 122.76 -128.49 -64.84
CA PHE A 327 122.31 -129.13 -66.07
C PHE A 327 122.69 -128.30 -67.32
N PRO A 328 124.00 -128.13 -67.63
CA PRO A 328 124.45 -127.29 -68.76
C PRO A 328 124.07 -127.84 -70.14
N GLN A 329 123.47 -129.03 -70.23
CA GLN A 329 122.89 -129.57 -71.47
C GLN A 329 121.43 -129.15 -71.70
N LEU A 330 120.79 -128.49 -70.74
CA LEU A 330 119.47 -127.89 -70.93
C LEU A 330 119.62 -126.48 -71.51
N SER A 331 119.03 -126.24 -72.69
CA SER A 331 118.93 -124.88 -73.23
C SER A 331 118.16 -123.96 -72.27
N PRO A 332 118.53 -122.67 -72.17
CA PRO A 332 117.77 -121.69 -71.39
C PRO A 332 116.28 -121.74 -71.74
N GLY A 333 115.42 -121.77 -70.72
CA GLY A 333 113.96 -121.84 -70.84
C GLY A 333 113.34 -123.25 -70.74
N HIS A 334 114.13 -124.34 -70.85
CA HIS A 334 113.57 -125.70 -70.75
C HIS A 334 113.12 -126.11 -69.33
N ALA A 335 113.47 -125.33 -68.31
CA ALA A 335 113.14 -125.59 -66.92
C ALA A 335 112.06 -124.65 -66.33
N ASP A 336 111.55 -123.70 -67.11
CA ASP A 336 110.68 -122.62 -66.61
C ASP A 336 109.32 -123.13 -66.10
N PHE A 337 108.91 -124.34 -66.52
CA PHE A 337 107.78 -125.08 -65.95
C PHE A 337 107.91 -125.29 -64.43
N ILE A 338 109.12 -125.41 -63.89
CA ILE A 338 109.36 -125.68 -62.46
C ILE A 338 109.05 -124.44 -61.60
N MET A 339 109.15 -123.23 -62.16
CA MET A 339 108.83 -121.98 -61.46
C MET A 339 108.04 -120.99 -62.34
N PRO A 340 106.74 -121.25 -62.62
CA PRO A 340 105.94 -120.45 -63.55
C PRO A 340 105.84 -118.97 -63.14
N GLU A 341 106.16 -118.06 -64.06
CA GLU A 341 106.09 -116.60 -63.81
C GLU A 341 104.73 -116.19 -63.23
N ARG A 342 104.74 -115.40 -62.15
CA ARG A 342 103.52 -114.76 -61.67
C ARG A 342 103.18 -113.59 -62.60
N LYS A 343 101.92 -113.54 -63.04
CA LYS A 343 101.37 -112.40 -63.78
C LYS A 343 101.53 -111.14 -62.92
N LYS A 344 102.26 -110.14 -63.43
CA LYS A 344 102.35 -108.82 -62.80
C LYS A 344 100.94 -108.27 -62.57
N THR A 345 100.74 -107.57 -61.46
CA THR A 345 99.47 -106.93 -61.12
C THR A 345 99.07 -105.98 -62.25
N PRO A 346 97.85 -106.05 -62.80
CA PRO A 346 97.46 -105.25 -63.96
C PRO A 346 97.44 -103.76 -63.60
N SER A 347 98.02 -102.92 -64.47
CA SER A 347 98.26 -101.47 -64.26
C SER A 347 97.00 -100.59 -64.16
N ASN A 348 95.81 -101.16 -63.98
CA ASN A 348 94.52 -100.47 -63.97
C ASN A 348 94.10 -99.94 -62.59
N LEU A 349 95.04 -99.81 -61.64
CA LEU A 349 94.83 -99.21 -60.32
C LEU A 349 95.71 -97.97 -60.05
N VAL A 350 96.17 -97.31 -61.13
CA VAL A 350 96.57 -95.90 -61.03
C VAL A 350 95.30 -95.06 -61.11
N VAL A 351 94.72 -94.77 -59.95
CA VAL A 351 93.77 -93.66 -59.83
C VAL A 351 94.55 -92.37 -60.11
N LYS A 352 94.05 -91.56 -61.03
CA LYS A 352 94.52 -90.17 -61.18
C LYS A 352 93.84 -89.35 -60.09
N ASP A 353 94.61 -88.90 -59.12
CA ASP A 353 94.20 -87.84 -58.22
C ASP A 353 94.35 -86.50 -58.96
N ASP A 354 93.28 -86.00 -59.56
CA ASP A 354 93.18 -84.64 -60.08
C ASP A 354 91.87 -83.99 -59.60
N GLU A 355 92.01 -83.14 -58.58
CA GLU A 355 91.17 -82.02 -58.12
C GLU A 355 89.65 -82.03 -58.36
N ALA A 356 88.90 -82.20 -57.26
CA ALA A 356 87.54 -81.68 -57.11
C ALA A 356 87.53 -80.47 -56.17
N THR A 357 87.82 -79.27 -56.69
CA THR A 357 87.49 -78.01 -56.00
C THR A 357 85.99 -77.72 -56.15
N LEU A 358 85.27 -77.78 -55.03
CA LEU A 358 83.94 -77.19 -54.87
C LEU A 358 84.08 -75.83 -54.18
N GLU A 359 83.48 -74.80 -54.76
CA GLU A 359 82.93 -73.66 -53.99
C GLU A 359 81.52 -74.02 -53.50
#